data_AF-A0AAN5CTF7-F1
#
_entry.id   AF-A0AAN5CTF7-F1
#
_cell.length_a   1.000
_cell.length_b   1.000
_cell.length_c   1.000
_cell.angle_alpha   90.00
_cell.angle_beta   90.00
_cell.angle_gamma   90.00
#
_symmetry.space_group_name_H-M   'P 1'
#
loop_
_entity.id
_entity.type
_entity.pdbx_description
1 polymer ?
#
loop_
_entity_poly.entity_id
_entity_poly.type
_entity_poly.pdbx_seq_one_letter_code
_entity_poly.pdbx_strand_id
1 'polypeptide(L)'
;MAVLMFWVIGLLISAYLGKPMVSQVSFVMSANGLEFPKITLCNYNPIKNSYIQMINQTGDFPPRLVEYLLLANSNAYVSYSFYFFYSIFDLSNRVGYSENHPDFTVDQFFEQGGFTCPEVLKHCSFAGRVFDCCSVARSVLTSHGLCHYVNLREAGEGMRIQKESSDTAGLQLILDAQREEKIPEEDAAAALANPINAGFRFFVDEPETSTYSSSQGISVSPGNVVYTAVSLVKTSWGNCTSKWPVGYTGNNTQWKYQSKDCISKCKARFFNDKCGCSPFIYNIDRVPGGCSYYQW
;
A
#
# COMPACT_ATOMS: atom_id res chain seq x y z
N MET A 1 63.71 4.25 13.78
CA MET A 1 62.87 3.32 12.99
C MET A 1 61.71 2.73 13.79
N ALA A 2 61.92 2.12 14.95
CA ALA A 2 60.86 1.42 15.68
C ALA A 2 59.65 2.30 16.11
N VAL A 3 59.89 3.53 16.56
CA VAL A 3 58.82 4.47 17.00
C VAL A 3 57.85 4.83 15.87
N LEU A 4 58.39 5.09 14.67
CA LEU A 4 57.59 5.34 13.47
C LEU A 4 56.74 4.12 13.09
N MET A 5 57.27 2.91 13.28
CA MET A 5 56.56 1.68 13.01
C MET A 5 55.36 1.49 13.94
N PHE A 6 55.53 1.70 15.24
CA PHE A 6 54.42 1.63 16.21
C PHE A 6 53.34 2.69 15.96
N TRP A 7 53.73 3.89 15.54
CA TRP A 7 52.78 4.96 15.20
C TRP A 7 51.94 4.61 13.98
N VAL A 8 52.57 4.12 12.90
CA VAL A 8 51.85 3.66 11.69
C VAL A 8 50.93 2.48 12.00
N ILE A 9 51.38 1.52 12.82
CA ILE A 9 50.54 0.39 13.26
C ILE A 9 49.33 0.90 14.05
N GLY A 10 49.53 1.85 14.97
CA GLY A 10 48.43 2.46 15.73
C GLY A 10 47.40 3.14 14.84
N LEU A 11 47.86 3.87 13.81
CA LEU A 11 46.98 4.48 12.81
C LEU A 11 46.20 3.44 12.00
N LEU A 12 46.86 2.37 11.55
CA LEU A 12 46.20 1.30 10.78
C LEU A 12 45.18 0.53 11.63
N ILE A 13 45.49 0.27 12.89
CA ILE A 13 44.55 -0.37 13.83
C ILE A 13 43.36 0.56 14.08
N SER A 14 43.59 1.85 14.34
CA SER A 14 42.52 2.83 14.52
C SER A 14 41.64 2.95 13.27
N ALA A 15 42.25 2.99 12.09
CA ALA A 15 41.54 2.97 10.81
C ALA A 15 40.73 1.68 10.64
N TYR A 16 41.32 0.51 10.89
CA TYR A 16 40.60 -0.77 10.80
C TYR A 16 39.42 -0.86 11.77
N LEU A 17 39.61 -0.44 13.02
CA LEU A 17 38.56 -0.38 14.04
C LEU A 17 37.46 0.65 13.71
N GLY A 18 37.80 1.70 12.98
CA GLY A 18 36.85 2.66 12.41
C GLY A 18 35.98 2.09 11.29
N LYS A 19 36.26 0.86 10.82
CA LYS A 19 35.52 0.14 9.77
C LYS A 19 35.23 1.02 8.54
N PRO A 20 36.24 1.66 7.91
CA PRO A 20 36.05 2.48 6.73
C PRO A 20 35.44 1.64 5.61
N MET A 21 34.46 2.21 4.92
CA MET A 21 33.71 1.53 3.87
C MET A 21 33.91 2.22 2.53
N VAL A 22 34.05 1.41 1.48
CA VAL A 22 34.11 1.87 0.08
C VAL A 22 32.91 1.27 -0.64
N SER A 23 32.19 2.09 -1.40
CA SER A 23 31.10 1.62 -2.26
C SER A 23 31.64 1.25 -3.64
N GLN A 24 31.19 0.11 -4.16
CA GLN A 24 31.41 -0.27 -5.55
C GLN A 24 30.07 -0.39 -6.26
N VAL A 25 29.93 0.32 -7.38
CA VAL A 25 28.76 0.20 -8.26
C VAL A 25 29.12 -0.76 -9.39
N SER A 26 28.34 -1.83 -9.54
CA SER A 26 28.47 -2.75 -10.67
C SER A 26 27.18 -2.72 -11.48
N PHE A 27 27.31 -2.56 -12.79
CA PHE A 27 26.19 -2.67 -13.73
C PHE A 27 26.15 -4.11 -14.22
N VAL A 28 25.17 -4.88 -13.74
CA VAL A 28 24.99 -6.28 -14.14
C VAL A 28 23.84 -6.34 -15.14
N MET A 29 24.16 -6.65 -16.40
CA MET A 29 23.17 -7.00 -17.41
C MET A 29 22.96 -8.51 -17.34
N SER A 30 21.79 -8.95 -16.86
CA SER A 30 21.46 -10.37 -16.78
C SER A 30 21.19 -10.92 -18.19
N ALA A 31 22.04 -11.83 -18.67
CA ALA A 31 21.83 -12.52 -19.95
C ALA A 31 20.52 -13.32 -19.99
N ASN A 32 20.02 -13.74 -18.83
CA ASN A 32 18.76 -14.49 -18.69
C ASN A 32 17.54 -13.57 -18.52
N GLY A 33 17.71 -12.24 -18.56
CA GLY A 33 16.67 -11.27 -18.25
C GLY A 33 16.49 -11.03 -16.74
N LEU A 34 15.55 -10.15 -16.41
CA LEU A 34 15.19 -9.78 -15.05
C LEU A 34 13.77 -10.26 -14.73
N GLU A 35 13.54 -10.68 -13.49
CA GLU A 35 12.18 -10.94 -13.04
C GLU A 35 11.36 -9.66 -13.05
N PHE A 36 10.17 -9.72 -13.64
CA PHE A 36 9.27 -8.57 -13.68
C PHE A 36 8.75 -8.27 -12.27
N PRO A 37 8.77 -7.00 -11.82
CA PRO A 37 8.30 -6.64 -10.49
C PRO A 37 6.79 -6.80 -10.38
N LYS A 38 6.29 -6.80 -9.14
CA LYS A 38 4.85 -6.70 -8.89
C LYS A 38 4.42 -5.25 -9.03
N ILE A 39 3.35 -5.03 -9.79
CA ILE A 39 2.75 -3.72 -9.98
C ILE A 39 1.41 -3.69 -9.26
N THR A 40 1.26 -2.81 -8.27
CA THR A 40 -0.01 -2.62 -7.56
C THR A 40 -0.67 -1.34 -8.00
N LEU A 41 -1.96 -1.38 -8.30
CA LEU A 41 -2.77 -0.31 -8.83
C LEU A 41 -3.88 0.01 -7.83
N CYS A 42 -3.93 1.26 -7.40
CA CYS A 42 -4.96 1.78 -6.51
C CYS A 42 -5.70 2.91 -7.22
N ASN A 43 -7.03 2.81 -7.30
CA ASN A 43 -7.85 3.92 -7.74
C ASN A 43 -7.76 5.04 -6.69
N TYR A 44 -7.67 6.29 -7.13
CA TYR A 44 -7.78 7.42 -6.22
C TYR A 44 -9.15 7.49 -5.55
N ASN A 45 -10.20 6.99 -6.20
CA ASN A 45 -11.49 6.80 -5.56
C ASN A 45 -11.49 5.47 -4.79
N PRO A 46 -11.51 5.46 -3.44
CA PRO A 46 -11.38 4.22 -2.67
C PRO A 46 -12.70 3.42 -2.62
N ILE A 47 -13.85 4.07 -2.85
CA ILE A 47 -15.19 3.49 -2.72
C ILE A 47 -16.10 3.99 -3.84
N LYS A 48 -16.95 3.10 -4.36
CA LYS A 48 -18.01 3.43 -5.32
C LYS A 48 -19.14 4.23 -4.71
N ASN A 49 -19.57 5.30 -5.37
CA ASN A 49 -20.76 6.06 -4.99
C ASN A 49 -22.01 5.18 -5.02
N SER A 50 -22.14 4.28 -6.01
CA SER A 50 -23.23 3.31 -6.08
C SER A 50 -23.30 2.36 -4.89
N TYR A 51 -22.14 2.00 -4.31
CA TYR A 51 -22.08 1.20 -3.09
C TYR A 51 -22.60 1.98 -1.87
N ILE A 52 -22.21 3.26 -1.72
CA ILE A 52 -22.73 4.13 -0.65
C ILE A 52 -24.25 4.29 -0.77
N GLN A 53 -24.76 4.48 -1.98
CA GLN A 53 -26.20 4.56 -2.22
C GLN A 53 -26.91 3.25 -1.84
N MET A 54 -26.33 2.10 -2.18
CA MET A 54 -26.86 0.78 -1.84
C MET A 54 -26.96 0.58 -0.32
N ILE A 55 -25.90 0.83 0.44
CA ILE A 55 -25.90 0.64 1.90
C ILE A 55 -26.75 1.68 2.64
N ASN A 56 -27.05 2.83 2.03
CA ASN A 56 -27.95 3.83 2.60
C ASN A 56 -29.44 3.55 2.32
N GLN A 57 -29.79 2.56 1.47
CA GLN A 57 -31.19 2.23 1.19
C GLN A 57 -31.95 1.74 2.43
N THR A 58 -31.25 1.14 3.39
CA THR A 58 -31.78 0.71 4.69
C THR A 58 -32.07 1.89 5.62
N GLY A 59 -31.54 3.08 5.34
CA GLY A 59 -31.72 4.30 6.13
C GLY A 59 -30.97 4.32 7.46
N ASP A 60 -30.21 3.26 7.76
CA ASP A 60 -29.40 3.11 8.97
C ASP A 60 -27.93 3.52 8.78
N PHE A 61 -27.53 3.93 7.58
CA PHE A 61 -26.16 4.38 7.25
C PHE A 61 -26.07 5.91 7.12
N PRO A 62 -25.80 6.66 8.21
CA PRO A 62 -25.83 8.12 8.17
C PRO A 62 -24.68 8.69 7.32
N PRO A 63 -24.89 9.81 6.59
CA PRO A 63 -23.86 10.43 5.74
C PRO A 63 -22.53 10.71 6.47
N ARG A 64 -22.58 11.11 7.74
CA ARG A 64 -21.38 11.36 8.56
C ARG A 64 -20.53 10.10 8.84
N LEU A 65 -21.15 8.92 8.82
CA LEU A 65 -20.41 7.66 8.95
C LEU A 65 -19.57 7.39 7.69
N VAL A 66 -20.07 7.74 6.50
CA VAL A 66 -19.32 7.68 5.23
C VAL A 66 -18.03 8.51 5.35
N GLU A 67 -18.16 9.76 5.77
CA GLU A 67 -17.01 10.68 5.88
C GLU A 67 -15.94 10.14 6.84
N TYR A 68 -16.38 9.63 8.00
CA TYR A 68 -15.48 9.03 8.97
C TYR A 68 -14.75 7.80 8.43
N LEU A 69 -15.47 6.89 7.76
CA LEU A 69 -14.87 5.68 7.20
C LEU A 69 -13.86 6.02 6.10
N LEU A 70 -14.13 7.04 5.30
CA LEU A 70 -13.18 7.55 4.32
C LEU A 70 -11.92 8.15 5.00
N LEU A 71 -12.05 8.77 6.18
CA LEU A 71 -10.91 9.24 6.98
C LEU A 71 -10.08 8.10 7.59
N ALA A 72 -10.55 6.85 7.60
CA ALA A 72 -9.76 5.71 8.08
C ALA A 72 -8.55 5.40 7.20
N ASN A 73 -8.56 5.86 5.94
CA ASN A 73 -7.39 5.83 5.03
C ASN A 73 -6.36 6.93 5.33
N SER A 74 -6.65 7.84 6.25
CA SER A 74 -5.74 8.90 6.68
C SER A 74 -4.89 8.47 7.88
N ASN A 75 -3.75 9.16 8.08
CA ASN A 75 -2.91 8.92 9.24
C ASN A 75 -3.71 9.17 10.54
N ALA A 76 -3.60 8.26 11.51
CA ALA A 76 -4.20 8.36 12.83
C ALA A 76 -4.13 9.76 13.49
N TYR A 77 -3.04 10.51 13.30
CA TYR A 77 -2.94 11.88 13.82
C TYR A 77 -3.96 12.83 13.16
N VAL A 78 -4.07 12.78 11.83
CA VAL A 78 -5.03 13.56 11.05
C VAL A 78 -6.44 13.14 11.44
N SER A 79 -6.71 11.82 11.48
CA SER A 79 -8.00 11.28 11.90
C SER A 79 -8.39 11.74 13.31
N TYR A 80 -7.45 11.77 14.26
CA TYR A 80 -7.68 12.27 15.63
C TYR A 80 -7.98 13.78 15.66
N SER A 81 -7.17 14.60 14.96
CA SER A 81 -7.39 16.04 14.90
C SER A 81 -8.79 16.38 14.35
N PHE A 82 -9.22 15.69 13.28
CA PHE A 82 -10.55 15.89 12.73
C PHE A 82 -11.65 15.29 13.60
N TYR A 83 -11.43 14.13 14.22
CA TYR A 83 -12.35 13.58 15.22
C TYR A 83 -12.63 14.60 16.32
N PHE A 84 -11.62 15.30 16.83
CA PHE A 84 -11.80 16.37 17.81
C PHE A 84 -12.69 17.51 17.28
N PHE A 85 -12.48 17.95 16.03
CA PHE A 85 -13.34 18.96 15.38
C PHE A 85 -14.80 18.50 15.21
N TYR A 86 -15.05 17.25 14.83
CA TYR A 86 -16.41 16.71 14.62
C TYR A 86 -17.07 16.17 15.90
N SER A 87 -16.29 15.89 16.95
CA SER A 87 -16.78 15.35 18.22
C SER A 87 -17.82 16.23 18.91
N ILE A 88 -17.86 17.53 18.57
CA ILE A 88 -18.79 18.54 19.07
C ILE A 88 -20.22 18.31 18.55
N PHE A 89 -20.43 17.58 17.45
CA PHE A 89 -21.75 17.33 16.89
C PHE A 89 -22.18 15.85 17.04
N ASP A 90 -23.00 15.65 18.06
CA ASP A 90 -23.90 14.54 18.38
C ASP A 90 -23.30 13.13 18.57
N LEU A 91 -23.28 12.70 19.83
CA LEU A 91 -22.89 11.37 20.29
C LEU A 91 -24.01 10.31 20.09
N SER A 92 -25.26 10.72 19.89
CA SER A 92 -26.42 9.82 19.95
C SER A 92 -26.60 8.95 18.70
N ASN A 93 -26.33 9.51 17.50
CA ASN A 93 -26.33 8.76 16.23
C ASN A 93 -25.11 7.83 16.06
N ARG A 94 -24.17 7.86 17.01
CA ARG A 94 -22.91 7.14 16.91
C ARG A 94 -23.04 5.65 17.20
N VAL A 95 -24.02 5.22 18.00
CA VAL A 95 -24.10 3.87 18.60
C VAL A 95 -24.93 2.89 17.76
N GLY A 96 -25.96 3.37 17.06
CA GLY A 96 -26.96 2.51 16.44
C GLY A 96 -26.47 1.61 15.29
N TYR A 97 -25.57 2.09 14.42
CA TYR A 97 -25.15 1.27 13.26
C TYR A 97 -24.27 0.09 13.68
N SER A 98 -23.30 0.30 14.57
CA SER A 98 -22.41 -0.78 15.02
C SER A 98 -23.13 -1.83 15.86
N GLU A 99 -24.16 -1.45 16.62
CA GLU A 99 -24.99 -2.40 17.39
C GLU A 99 -25.86 -3.26 16.48
N ASN A 100 -26.39 -2.68 15.39
CA ASN A 100 -27.21 -3.40 14.41
C ASN A 100 -26.37 -4.23 13.42
N HIS A 101 -25.09 -3.88 13.24
CA HIS A 101 -24.15 -4.54 12.32
C HIS A 101 -22.87 -4.96 13.04
N PRO A 102 -22.92 -5.95 13.96
CA PRO A 102 -21.77 -6.34 14.79
C PRO A 102 -20.61 -6.93 13.98
N ASP A 103 -20.89 -7.44 12.78
CA ASP A 103 -19.89 -8.01 11.87
C ASP A 103 -19.21 -6.95 10.98
N PHE A 104 -19.69 -5.70 11.01
CA PHE A 104 -19.16 -4.62 10.18
C PHE A 104 -17.75 -4.24 10.61
N THR A 105 -16.84 -4.20 9.64
CA THR A 105 -15.47 -3.74 9.83
C THR A 105 -15.08 -2.74 8.76
N VAL A 106 -14.16 -1.83 9.08
CA VAL A 106 -13.58 -0.90 8.10
C VAL A 106 -12.93 -1.66 6.94
N ASP A 107 -12.34 -2.83 7.21
CA ASP A 107 -11.77 -3.70 6.20
C ASP A 107 -12.83 -4.12 5.16
N GLN A 108 -13.96 -4.66 5.64
CA GLN A 108 -15.07 -5.08 4.78
C GLN A 108 -15.67 -3.92 4.00
N PHE A 109 -15.78 -2.72 4.61
CA PHE A 109 -16.27 -1.53 3.94
C PHE A 109 -15.47 -1.22 2.66
N PHE A 110 -14.14 -1.24 2.75
CA PHE A 110 -13.27 -1.04 1.59
C PHE A 110 -13.23 -2.22 0.64
N GLU A 111 -13.27 -3.46 1.15
CA GLU A 111 -13.28 -4.66 0.31
C GLU A 111 -14.55 -4.80 -0.54
N GLN A 112 -15.71 -4.44 0.01
CA GLN A 112 -16.99 -4.55 -0.68
C GLN A 112 -17.32 -3.31 -1.51
N GLY A 113 -16.94 -2.12 -1.03
CA GLY A 113 -17.18 -0.86 -1.72
C GLY A 113 -16.16 -0.49 -2.79
N GLY A 114 -15.01 -1.17 -2.81
CA GLY A 114 -13.95 -0.94 -3.80
C GLY A 114 -14.30 -1.40 -5.21
N PHE A 115 -13.46 -1.01 -6.17
CA PHE A 115 -13.60 -1.44 -7.56
C PHE A 115 -13.00 -2.82 -7.75
N THR A 116 -13.68 -3.68 -8.48
CA THR A 116 -13.21 -5.02 -8.88
C THR A 116 -12.22 -4.95 -10.04
N CYS A 117 -11.47 -6.03 -10.27
CA CYS A 117 -10.48 -6.07 -11.35
C CYS A 117 -11.08 -5.74 -12.74
N PRO A 118 -12.22 -6.33 -13.17
CA PRO A 118 -12.80 -6.04 -14.48
C PRO A 118 -13.32 -4.60 -14.64
N GLU A 119 -13.70 -3.95 -13.53
CA GLU A 119 -14.10 -2.54 -13.53
C GLU A 119 -12.91 -1.62 -13.84
N VAL A 120 -11.70 -1.97 -13.38
CA VAL A 120 -10.51 -1.11 -13.46
C VAL A 120 -9.58 -1.48 -14.60
N LEU A 121 -9.22 -2.76 -14.73
CA LEU A 121 -8.22 -3.27 -15.66
C LEU A 121 -8.90 -3.68 -16.97
N LYS A 122 -8.77 -2.84 -18.02
CA LYS A 122 -9.45 -3.06 -19.31
C LYS A 122 -8.60 -3.75 -20.35
N HIS A 123 -7.28 -3.51 -20.33
CA HIS A 123 -6.35 -4.13 -21.25
C HIS A 123 -5.03 -4.41 -20.56
N CYS A 124 -4.47 -5.60 -20.79
CA CYS A 124 -3.15 -5.99 -20.32
C CYS A 124 -2.38 -6.65 -21.45
N SER A 125 -1.16 -6.19 -21.67
CA SER A 125 -0.23 -6.85 -22.56
C SER A 125 1.17 -6.88 -21.96
N PHE A 126 1.91 -7.94 -22.23
CA PHE A 126 3.31 -8.07 -21.82
C PHE A 126 4.12 -8.61 -22.98
N ALA A 127 5.19 -7.89 -23.36
CA ALA A 127 6.00 -8.23 -24.52
C ALA A 127 5.17 -8.48 -25.80
N GLY A 128 4.18 -7.62 -26.05
CA GLY A 128 3.25 -7.70 -27.18
C GLY A 128 2.16 -8.79 -27.09
N ARG A 129 2.15 -9.61 -26.02
CA ARG A 129 1.12 -10.65 -25.81
C ARG A 129 -0.01 -10.10 -24.99
N VAL A 130 -1.20 -10.04 -25.55
CA VAL A 130 -2.43 -9.66 -24.83
C VAL A 130 -2.91 -10.84 -23.98
N PHE A 131 -3.31 -10.57 -22.75
CA PHE A 131 -3.85 -11.58 -21.84
C PHE A 131 -4.99 -11.00 -21.00
N ASP A 132 -5.77 -11.88 -20.37
CA ASP A 132 -6.79 -11.46 -19.41
C ASP A 132 -6.14 -10.91 -18.14
N CYS A 133 -6.29 -9.61 -17.90
CA CYS A 133 -5.80 -8.93 -16.72
C CYS A 133 -6.15 -9.66 -15.43
N CYS A 134 -7.41 -10.11 -15.31
CA CYS A 134 -7.93 -10.65 -14.05
C CYS A 134 -7.54 -12.11 -13.81
N SER A 135 -6.94 -12.78 -14.80
CA SER A 135 -6.33 -14.09 -14.60
C SER A 135 -5.08 -14.03 -13.70
N VAL A 136 -4.34 -12.92 -13.75
CA VAL A 136 -3.06 -12.72 -13.03
C VAL A 136 -3.10 -11.60 -11.99
N ALA A 137 -4.13 -10.75 -12.05
CA ALA A 137 -4.36 -9.75 -11.02
C ALA A 137 -5.02 -10.35 -9.78
N ARG A 138 -4.70 -9.79 -8.61
CA ARG A 138 -5.32 -10.15 -7.34
C ARG A 138 -5.71 -8.90 -6.58
N SER A 139 -6.89 -8.92 -5.98
CA SER A 139 -7.35 -7.87 -5.08
C SER A 139 -6.51 -7.88 -3.79
N VAL A 140 -6.14 -6.70 -3.31
CA VAL A 140 -5.42 -6.51 -2.06
C VAL A 140 -5.93 -5.26 -1.37
N LEU A 141 -6.21 -5.38 -0.08
CA LEU A 141 -6.58 -4.24 0.74
C LEU A 141 -5.33 -3.46 1.16
N THR A 142 -5.38 -2.14 1.05
CA THR A 142 -4.25 -1.25 1.40
C THR A 142 -4.75 0.00 2.13
N SER A 143 -3.83 0.86 2.55
CA SER A 143 -4.14 2.23 3.02
C SER A 143 -4.85 3.13 1.99
N HIS A 144 -5.03 2.67 0.75
CA HIS A 144 -5.77 3.36 -0.32
C HIS A 144 -7.11 2.69 -0.66
N GLY A 145 -7.60 1.77 0.19
CA GLY A 145 -8.78 0.96 -0.10
C GLY A 145 -8.42 -0.31 -0.88
N LEU A 146 -9.38 -0.80 -1.67
CA LEU A 146 -9.21 -2.01 -2.49
C LEU A 146 -8.38 -1.71 -3.74
N CYS A 147 -7.20 -2.31 -3.79
CA CYS A 147 -6.28 -2.21 -4.93
C CYS A 147 -6.14 -3.56 -5.63
N HIS A 148 -5.53 -3.55 -6.81
CA HIS A 148 -5.22 -4.76 -7.57
C HIS A 148 -3.75 -4.80 -7.88
N TYR A 149 -3.08 -5.91 -7.56
CA TYR A 149 -1.71 -6.11 -8.01
C TYR A 149 -1.64 -7.13 -9.14
N VAL A 150 -0.79 -6.85 -10.12
CA VAL A 150 -0.41 -7.74 -11.20
C VAL A 150 0.93 -8.36 -10.85
N ASN A 151 0.96 -9.69 -10.74
CA ASN A 151 2.17 -10.45 -10.49
C ASN A 151 2.40 -11.47 -11.63
N LEU A 152 3.25 -11.12 -12.59
CA LEU A 152 3.50 -11.96 -13.75
C LEU A 152 4.24 -13.27 -13.44
N ARG A 153 4.72 -13.47 -12.21
CA ARG A 153 5.23 -14.79 -11.78
C ARG A 153 4.16 -15.87 -11.83
N GLU A 154 2.90 -15.52 -11.56
CA GLU A 154 1.77 -16.45 -11.60
C GLU A 154 1.28 -16.73 -13.03
N ALA A 155 1.73 -15.92 -14.00
CA ALA A 155 1.28 -15.96 -15.39
C ALA A 155 2.04 -16.99 -16.26
N GLY A 156 3.01 -17.71 -15.70
CA GLY A 156 3.85 -18.70 -16.39
C GLY A 156 5.22 -18.17 -16.87
N GLU A 157 6.11 -19.07 -17.29
CA GLU A 157 7.52 -18.74 -17.58
C GLU A 157 7.71 -17.67 -18.66
N GLY A 158 6.80 -17.59 -19.63
CA GLY A 158 6.90 -16.67 -20.76
C GLY A 158 6.65 -15.19 -20.43
N MET A 159 6.02 -14.89 -19.28
CA MET A 159 5.71 -13.52 -18.84
C MET A 159 6.43 -13.13 -17.54
N ARG A 160 7.07 -14.08 -16.86
CA ARG A 160 7.82 -13.84 -15.62
C ARG A 160 9.08 -13.00 -15.80
N ILE A 161 9.72 -13.13 -16.97
CA ILE A 161 11.07 -12.62 -17.21
C ILE A 161 11.04 -11.59 -18.33
N GLN A 162 11.51 -10.39 -18.03
CA GLN A 162 11.77 -9.36 -19.03
C GLN A 162 13.20 -9.51 -19.55
N LYS A 163 13.34 -9.84 -20.83
CA LYS A 163 14.64 -10.05 -21.49
C LYS A 163 15.17 -8.79 -22.15
N GLU A 164 14.28 -7.90 -22.59
CA GLU A 164 14.62 -6.69 -23.34
C GLU A 164 14.09 -5.45 -22.62
N SER A 165 14.84 -4.35 -22.74
CA SER A 165 14.42 -3.04 -22.23
C SER A 165 13.81 -2.26 -23.39
N SER A 166 12.48 -2.24 -23.44
CA SER A 166 11.68 -1.51 -24.43
C SER A 166 10.30 -1.22 -23.85
N ASP A 167 9.66 -0.15 -24.31
CA ASP A 167 8.26 0.18 -23.99
C ASP A 167 7.28 -0.86 -24.55
N THR A 168 7.67 -1.59 -25.60
CA THR A 168 6.91 -2.72 -26.18
C THR A 168 7.22 -4.08 -25.54
N ALA A 169 8.35 -4.20 -24.84
CA ALA A 169 8.78 -5.43 -24.17
C ALA A 169 8.30 -5.53 -22.71
N GLY A 170 7.82 -4.43 -22.13
CA GLY A 170 7.31 -4.37 -20.76
C GLY A 170 5.81 -4.70 -20.64
N LEU A 171 5.28 -4.45 -19.44
CA LEU A 171 3.84 -4.50 -19.15
C LEU A 171 3.17 -3.21 -19.63
N GLN A 172 2.10 -3.35 -20.40
CA GLN A 172 1.23 -2.24 -20.81
C GLN A 172 -0.16 -2.48 -20.25
N LEU A 173 -0.76 -1.43 -19.70
CA LEU A 173 -2.06 -1.46 -19.06
C LEU A 173 -2.93 -0.33 -19.60
N ILE A 174 -4.21 -0.62 -19.88
CA ILE A 174 -5.25 0.40 -20.05
C ILE A 174 -6.20 0.27 -18.86
N LEU A 175 -6.34 1.37 -18.13
CA LEU A 175 -7.11 1.45 -16.90
C LEU A 175 -8.32 2.37 -17.08
N ASP A 176 -9.40 2.05 -16.39
CA ASP A 176 -10.60 2.86 -16.31
C ASP A 176 -10.79 3.39 -14.89
N ALA A 177 -10.68 4.71 -14.74
CA ALA A 177 -10.76 5.38 -13.45
C ALA A 177 -12.19 5.45 -12.88
N GLN A 178 -13.22 5.13 -13.67
CA GLN A 178 -14.62 5.11 -13.22
C GLN A 178 -15.01 6.44 -12.53
N ARG A 179 -14.82 7.55 -13.25
CA ARG A 179 -14.99 8.92 -12.69
C ARG A 179 -16.41 9.22 -12.24
N GLU A 180 -17.38 8.57 -12.87
CA GLU A 180 -18.80 8.60 -12.57
C GLU A 180 -19.14 8.05 -11.18
N GLU A 181 -18.28 7.21 -10.60
CA GLU A 181 -18.45 6.61 -9.28
C GLU A 181 -17.86 7.46 -8.15
N LYS A 182 -17.40 8.68 -8.44
CA LYS A 182 -16.90 9.60 -7.42
C LYS A 182 -18.06 10.07 -6.52
N ILE A 183 -17.88 9.94 -5.21
CA ILE A 183 -18.83 10.46 -4.23
C ILE A 183 -18.88 12.00 -4.34
N PRO A 184 -20.06 12.62 -4.48
CA PRO A 184 -20.20 14.08 -4.51
C PRO A 184 -19.62 14.75 -3.26
N GLU A 185 -18.85 15.81 -3.44
CA GLU A 185 -18.30 16.59 -2.34
C GLU A 185 -19.32 17.64 -1.92
N GLU A 186 -20.14 17.34 -0.92
CA GLU A 186 -21.09 18.30 -0.33
C GLU A 186 -20.46 19.09 0.83
N ASP A 187 -19.38 18.57 1.46
CA ASP A 187 -18.69 19.17 2.61
C ASP A 187 -17.15 19.08 2.53
N ALA A 188 -16.45 20.00 3.21
CA ALA A 188 -14.98 20.05 3.25
C ALA A 188 -14.33 18.80 3.89
N ALA A 189 -15.07 18.07 4.74
CA ALA A 189 -14.63 16.80 5.33
C ALA A 189 -14.56 15.70 4.27
N ALA A 190 -15.63 15.58 3.48
CA ALA A 190 -15.74 14.62 2.37
C ALA A 190 -14.67 14.90 1.31
N ALA A 191 -14.35 16.17 1.02
CA ALA A 191 -13.30 16.56 0.07
C ALA A 191 -11.86 16.24 0.53
N LEU A 192 -11.64 16.02 1.83
CA LEU A 192 -10.34 15.59 2.38
C LEU A 192 -10.25 14.06 2.52
N ALA A 193 -11.39 13.43 2.79
CA ALA A 193 -11.50 11.97 2.91
C ALA A 193 -11.59 11.29 1.54
N ASN A 194 -12.14 11.98 0.53
CA ASN A 194 -12.16 11.59 -0.88
C ASN A 194 -11.07 12.37 -1.63
N PRO A 195 -10.10 11.73 -2.29
CA PRO A 195 -9.08 12.44 -3.04
C PRO A 195 -9.69 13.34 -4.12
N ILE A 196 -9.35 14.63 -4.09
CA ILE A 196 -9.67 15.59 -5.16
C ILE A 196 -9.19 15.04 -6.52
N ASN A 197 -8.06 14.33 -6.51
CA ASN A 197 -7.44 13.74 -7.67
C ASN A 197 -8.27 12.58 -8.22
N ALA A 198 -8.48 12.57 -9.54
CA ALA A 198 -8.98 11.41 -10.25
C ALA A 198 -7.83 10.62 -10.89
N GLY A 199 -8.00 9.31 -11.06
CA GLY A 199 -7.05 8.43 -11.75
C GLY A 199 -6.50 7.33 -10.84
N PHE A 200 -5.23 7.00 -11.05
CA PHE A 200 -4.59 5.89 -10.35
C PHE A 200 -3.30 6.31 -9.67
N ARG A 201 -3.01 5.64 -8.56
CA ARG A 201 -1.68 5.55 -8.01
C ARG A 201 -1.18 4.13 -8.18
N PHE A 202 0.01 3.97 -8.74
CA PHE A 202 0.63 2.66 -8.87
C PHE A 202 1.96 2.57 -8.14
N PHE A 203 2.29 1.36 -7.73
CA PHE A 203 3.47 1.03 -6.94
C PHE A 203 4.22 -0.11 -7.62
N VAL A 204 5.54 -0.03 -7.55
CA VAL A 204 6.45 -1.05 -8.05
C VAL A 204 7.13 -1.66 -6.85
N ASP A 205 6.80 -2.91 -6.55
CA ASP A 205 7.33 -3.65 -5.40
C ASP A 205 7.94 -4.98 -5.86
N GLU A 206 8.76 -5.58 -5.00
CA GLU A 206 9.23 -6.95 -5.24
C GLU A 206 8.05 -7.95 -5.13
N PRO A 207 8.03 -9.06 -5.89
CA PRO A 207 6.86 -9.94 -5.99
C PRO A 207 6.30 -10.52 -4.68
N GLU A 208 7.13 -10.73 -3.67
CA GLU A 208 6.75 -11.37 -2.39
C GLU A 208 6.72 -10.37 -1.22
N THR A 209 6.50 -9.09 -1.53
CA THR A 209 6.51 -8.01 -0.53
C THR A 209 5.17 -7.28 -0.47
N SER A 210 4.88 -6.56 0.61
CA SER A 210 3.59 -5.85 0.77
C SER A 210 3.55 -4.54 -0.02
N THR A 211 2.34 -4.08 -0.33
CA THR A 211 2.09 -2.72 -0.84
C THR A 211 1.25 -1.86 0.13
N TYR A 212 0.94 -2.39 1.31
CA TYR A 212 -0.08 -1.85 2.22
C TYR A 212 0.14 -0.39 2.65
N SER A 213 1.38 -0.03 3.00
CA SER A 213 1.74 1.28 3.59
C SER A 213 2.80 2.00 2.75
N SER A 214 2.60 2.04 1.42
CA SER A 214 3.58 2.61 0.50
C SER A 214 3.45 4.13 0.35
N SER A 215 4.52 4.86 0.67
CA SER A 215 4.63 6.32 0.47
C SER A 215 5.21 6.71 -0.89
N GLN A 216 5.58 5.74 -1.73
CA GLN A 216 6.29 5.92 -3.00
C GLN A 216 5.43 5.42 -4.17
N GLY A 217 4.28 6.05 -4.38
CA GLY A 217 3.40 5.76 -5.51
C GLY A 217 3.57 6.78 -6.63
N ILE A 218 3.50 6.31 -7.87
CA ILE A 218 3.46 7.16 -9.05
C ILE A 218 1.99 7.41 -9.40
N SER A 219 1.65 8.68 -9.64
CA SER A 219 0.28 9.09 -9.95
C SER A 219 0.08 9.21 -11.44
N VAL A 220 -1.06 8.72 -11.92
CA VAL A 220 -1.45 8.76 -13.33
C VAL A 220 -2.84 9.37 -13.44
N SER A 221 -2.92 10.52 -14.09
CA SER A 221 -4.19 11.18 -14.38
C SER A 221 -4.91 10.51 -15.56
N PRO A 222 -6.25 10.42 -15.55
CA PRO A 222 -7.01 9.87 -16.68
C PRO A 222 -6.70 10.61 -17.98
N GLY A 223 -6.73 9.89 -19.10
CA GLY A 223 -6.46 10.46 -20.43
C GLY A 223 -4.97 10.67 -20.76
N ASN A 224 -4.05 10.31 -19.86
CA ASN A 224 -2.62 10.39 -20.10
C ASN A 224 -2.00 9.00 -20.25
N VAL A 225 -0.93 8.90 -21.04
CA VAL A 225 -0.07 7.72 -21.12
C VAL A 225 1.21 8.01 -20.35
N VAL A 226 1.59 7.11 -19.44
CA VAL A 226 2.78 7.27 -18.59
C VAL A 226 3.74 6.11 -18.85
N TYR A 227 4.94 6.45 -19.29
CA TYR A 227 6.04 5.49 -19.47
C TYR A 227 6.96 5.53 -18.24
N THR A 228 7.19 4.38 -17.63
CA THR A 228 8.04 4.28 -16.43
C THR A 228 9.19 3.32 -16.67
N ALA A 229 10.41 3.81 -16.53
CA ALA A 229 11.61 3.00 -16.50
C ALA A 229 11.91 2.59 -15.05
N VAL A 230 12.16 1.30 -14.82
CA VAL A 230 12.45 0.75 -13.49
C VAL A 230 13.86 0.16 -13.50
N SER A 231 14.67 0.53 -12.50
CA SER A 231 16.00 -0.04 -12.28
C SER A 231 16.05 -0.77 -10.95
N LEU A 232 16.54 -2.01 -10.95
CA LEU A 232 16.74 -2.78 -9.72
C LEU A 232 18.07 -2.41 -9.09
N VAL A 233 18.04 -1.96 -7.84
CA VAL A 233 19.23 -1.65 -7.05
C VAL A 233 19.28 -2.60 -5.86
N LYS A 234 20.35 -3.39 -5.75
CA LYS A 234 20.63 -4.24 -4.57
C LYS A 234 21.79 -3.66 -3.79
N THR A 235 21.61 -3.49 -2.48
CA THR A 235 22.65 -3.08 -1.55
C THR A 235 22.87 -4.18 -0.52
N SER A 236 24.12 -4.46 -0.16
CA SER A 236 24.49 -5.54 0.76
C SER A 236 25.33 -5.05 1.94
N TRP A 237 25.26 -3.77 2.28
CA TRP A 237 26.20 -3.14 3.21
C TRP A 237 25.50 -2.29 4.26
N GLY A 238 26.10 -2.21 5.45
CA GLY A 238 25.56 -1.49 6.60
C GLY A 238 24.83 -2.40 7.59
N ASN A 239 24.15 -1.80 8.57
CA ASN A 239 23.33 -2.51 9.55
C ASN A 239 21.93 -2.80 8.96
N CYS A 240 21.89 -3.70 7.97
CA CYS A 240 20.66 -4.09 7.28
C CYS A 240 20.15 -5.43 7.78
N THR A 241 18.83 -5.58 7.85
CA THR A 241 18.17 -6.86 8.09
C THR A 241 17.11 -7.08 7.02
N SER A 242 16.99 -8.32 6.55
CA SER A 242 15.89 -8.80 5.71
C SER A 242 14.92 -9.68 6.49
N LYS A 243 15.08 -9.76 7.83
CA LYS A 243 14.28 -10.58 8.72
C LYS A 243 13.45 -9.71 9.64
N TRP A 244 12.23 -10.15 9.87
CA TRP A 244 11.35 -9.58 10.87
C TRP A 244 11.98 -9.65 12.27
N PRO A 245 11.80 -8.61 13.11
CA PRO A 245 12.17 -8.68 14.51
C PRO A 245 11.43 -9.81 15.23
N VAL A 246 12.04 -10.33 16.30
CA VAL A 246 11.42 -11.40 17.11
C VAL A 246 10.05 -10.96 17.61
N GLY A 247 9.07 -11.83 17.46
CA GLY A 247 7.70 -11.56 17.86
C GLY A 247 6.90 -10.71 16.88
N TYR A 248 7.48 -10.16 15.80
CA TYR A 248 6.75 -9.42 14.73
C TYR A 248 6.25 -10.33 13.59
N THR A 249 6.49 -11.63 13.72
CA THR A 249 5.97 -12.69 12.85
C THR A 249 4.89 -13.48 13.59
N GLY A 250 3.77 -13.75 12.91
CA GLY A 250 2.75 -14.68 13.38
C GLY A 250 2.12 -15.40 12.19
N ASN A 251 1.11 -16.23 12.45
CA ASN A 251 0.41 -17.02 11.41
C ASN A 251 -0.18 -16.15 10.28
N ASN A 252 -0.46 -14.87 10.57
CA ASN A 252 -1.06 -13.93 9.62
C ASN A 252 -0.03 -13.11 8.84
N THR A 253 1.26 -13.22 9.16
CA THR A 253 2.33 -12.52 8.43
C THR A 253 2.59 -13.23 7.10
N GLN A 254 1.93 -12.78 6.03
CA GLN A 254 2.03 -13.37 4.69
C GLN A 254 3.27 -12.89 3.90
N TRP A 255 3.72 -11.65 4.15
CA TRP A 255 4.72 -10.98 3.30
C TRP A 255 6.13 -10.99 3.88
N LYS A 256 7.14 -10.92 2.98
CA LYS A 256 8.54 -10.72 3.38
C LYS A 256 8.74 -9.41 4.12
N TYR A 257 9.78 -9.37 4.95
CA TYR A 257 10.15 -8.18 5.71
C TYR A 257 10.37 -6.98 4.79
N GLN A 258 9.70 -5.88 5.10
CA GLN A 258 10.02 -4.56 4.60
C GLN A 258 10.10 -3.58 5.77
N SER A 259 11.01 -2.60 5.67
CA SER A 259 11.16 -1.56 6.69
C SER A 259 9.86 -0.78 6.90
N LYS A 260 9.12 -0.47 5.82
CA LYS A 260 7.81 0.20 5.88
C LYS A 260 6.78 -0.60 6.68
N ASP A 261 6.69 -1.90 6.43
CA ASP A 261 5.72 -2.76 7.12
C ASP A 261 6.11 -2.96 8.59
N CYS A 262 7.41 -2.97 8.91
CA CYS A 262 7.89 -3.00 10.28
C CYS A 262 7.42 -1.79 11.10
N ILE A 263 7.46 -0.59 10.50
CA ILE A 263 6.99 0.63 11.14
C ILE A 263 5.46 0.55 11.35
N SER A 264 4.71 0.11 10.34
CA SER A 264 3.25 -0.03 10.46
C SER A 264 2.85 -1.06 11.52
N LYS A 265 3.49 -2.23 11.57
CA LYS A 265 3.25 -3.21 12.65
C LYS A 265 3.62 -2.68 14.04
N CYS A 266 4.68 -1.89 14.15
CA CYS A 266 5.06 -1.24 15.41
C CYS A 266 3.94 -0.29 15.89
N LYS A 267 3.39 0.52 14.99
CA LYS A 267 2.25 1.39 15.29
C LYS A 267 0.99 0.58 15.65
N ALA A 268 0.66 -0.45 14.87
CA ALA A 268 -0.48 -1.32 15.14
C ALA A 268 -0.43 -1.92 16.55
N ARG A 269 0.73 -2.39 16.98
CA ARG A 269 0.95 -2.89 18.36
C ARG A 269 0.81 -1.82 19.41
N PHE A 270 1.40 -0.64 19.18
CA PHE A 270 1.26 0.47 20.10
C PHE A 270 -0.20 0.83 20.37
N PHE A 271 -1.02 0.89 19.31
CA PHE A 271 -2.46 1.13 19.45
C PHE A 271 -3.16 -0.06 20.12
N ASN A 272 -2.81 -1.30 19.78
CA ASN A 272 -3.42 -2.45 20.41
C ASN A 272 -3.13 -2.52 21.92
N ASP A 273 -1.91 -2.26 22.33
CA ASP A 273 -1.49 -2.33 23.73
C ASP A 273 -2.12 -1.22 24.59
N LYS A 274 -2.55 -0.11 23.96
CA LYS A 274 -3.16 1.04 24.63
C LYS A 274 -4.68 1.07 24.54
N CYS A 275 -5.24 0.70 23.40
CA CYS A 275 -6.65 0.85 23.05
C CYS A 275 -7.36 -0.49 22.76
N GLY A 276 -6.63 -1.60 22.65
CA GLY A 276 -7.19 -2.92 22.35
C GLY A 276 -7.56 -3.15 20.87
N CYS A 277 -7.16 -2.24 19.98
CA CYS A 277 -7.43 -2.31 18.55
C CYS A 277 -6.29 -1.71 17.71
N SER A 278 -6.27 -1.99 16.41
CA SER A 278 -5.33 -1.34 15.49
C SER A 278 -6.05 -0.47 14.46
N PRO A 279 -5.62 0.78 14.23
CA PRO A 279 -6.06 1.58 13.09
C PRO A 279 -5.95 0.82 11.76
N PHE A 280 -6.95 1.02 10.89
CA PHE A 280 -6.99 0.44 9.54
C PHE A 280 -5.64 0.62 8.84
N ILE A 281 -5.16 1.86 8.70
CA ILE A 281 -3.94 2.19 7.96
C ILE A 281 -2.64 1.49 8.43
N TYR A 282 -2.63 0.88 9.63
CA TYR A 282 -1.48 0.16 10.18
C TYR A 282 -1.68 -1.36 10.25
N ASN A 283 -2.90 -1.85 10.09
CA ASN A 283 -3.28 -3.24 10.38
C ASN A 283 -2.98 -4.22 9.22
N ILE A 284 -1.71 -4.31 8.84
CA ILE A 284 -1.26 -5.11 7.68
C ILE A 284 -1.66 -6.59 7.81
N ASP A 285 -1.60 -7.15 9.01
CA ASP A 285 -1.90 -8.57 9.27
C ASP A 285 -3.37 -8.82 9.62
N ARG A 286 -4.20 -7.76 9.64
CA ARG A 286 -5.60 -7.78 10.11
C ARG A 286 -5.77 -8.35 11.53
N VAL A 287 -4.70 -8.34 12.32
CA VAL A 287 -4.66 -8.82 13.69
C VAL A 287 -3.77 -7.87 14.50
N PRO A 288 -4.29 -7.30 15.60
CA PRO A 288 -5.60 -7.53 16.22
C PRO A 288 -6.75 -6.91 15.40
N GLY A 289 -8.00 -7.08 15.85
CA GLY A 289 -9.16 -6.51 15.16
C GLY A 289 -8.98 -5.02 14.89
N GLY A 290 -9.47 -4.57 13.73
CA GLY A 290 -9.46 -3.15 13.36
C GLY A 290 -10.20 -2.31 14.41
N CYS A 291 -9.73 -1.10 14.67
CA CYS A 291 -10.44 -0.18 15.56
C CYS A 291 -11.85 0.10 15.02
N SER A 292 -12.85 -0.16 15.87
CA SER A 292 -14.20 0.29 15.62
C SER A 292 -14.29 1.81 15.74
N TYR A 293 -15.41 2.37 15.31
CA TYR A 293 -15.74 3.79 15.40
C TYR A 293 -15.53 4.39 16.82
N TYR A 294 -15.65 3.59 17.89
CA TYR A 294 -15.59 4.07 19.28
C TYR A 294 -14.22 3.99 19.95
N GLN A 295 -13.24 3.28 19.36
CA GLN A 295 -12.05 2.81 20.08
C GLN A 295 -10.75 3.62 19.79
N TRP A 296 -10.89 4.88 19.38
CA TRP A 296 -9.76 5.76 19.08
C TRP A 296 -9.32 6.61 20.28
#